data_AF-A0A850BFX2-F1
#
_entry.id   AF-A0A850BFX2-F1
#
_cell.length_a   1.000
_cell.length_b   1.000
_cell.length_c   1.000
_cell.angle_alpha   90.00
_cell.angle_beta   90.00
_cell.angle_gamma   90.00
#
_symmetry.space_group_name_H-M   'P 1'
#
loop_
_entity.id
_entity.type
_entity.pdbx_description
1 polymer ?
#
loop_
_entity_poly.entity_id
_entity_poly.type
_entity_poly.pdbx_seq_one_letter_code
_entity_poly.pdbx_strand_id
1 'polypeptide(L)'
;MSYLNQPRLTFSGRFQADPSTVNNDPRHYDNETFTPRFQDFLTQKMLNGWWNPTGTGIFRFSGCTIQQAIGQGGVDPADGAVGFVVSNSPDRPSGKLVDIDPDWQLASQLYGLSVSLRDPNTGEIVLVADFDPTPFRDLWFVRGGLKGDSGASAMWQSQLSNLRWRLDGVTSPVLRALAEASRESGLLSFRITTFSYQTDVTAEDFTYGSVVGAIGPVLPHEPASFVSGRRFMPTSAFQNSSLPANSCVAANMMTCFSGKVIDNALVVDFSNALPFGNDGNLAPLGDLRFAVLHDPDANEGAVLTEDQFTVLGPIDASYEFLTQASGIQTLPIPAAAQGLIDQRPLALLLFGGDVPSGQGLVMMRETAHGRDVRPEALSFRLDPNERELNARDVELWATRYGLPLADAPIAFQPLAPAPDDAD
;
A
#
# COMPACT_ATOMS: atom_id res chain seq x y z
N MET A 1 7.39 1.10 13.90
CA MET A 1 7.24 0.50 12.58
C MET A 1 6.80 1.49 11.51
N SER A 2 7.74 2.05 10.76
CA SER A 2 7.36 2.74 9.52
C SER A 2 8.53 2.81 8.57
N TYR A 3 8.36 2.15 7.43
CA TYR A 3 9.14 2.34 6.22
C TYR A 3 9.17 3.81 5.76
N LEU A 4 8.43 4.75 6.37
CA LEU A 4 8.56 6.18 6.13
C LEU A 4 9.73 6.83 6.86
N ASN A 5 10.32 6.18 7.86
CA ASN A 5 11.51 6.70 8.55
C ASN A 5 12.80 6.37 7.78
N GLN A 6 13.86 7.10 8.09
CA GLN A 6 15.23 6.80 7.66
C GLN A 6 15.95 5.96 8.71
N PRO A 7 16.94 5.14 8.34
CA PRO A 7 17.40 4.86 6.97
C PRO A 7 16.36 4.09 6.15
N ARG A 8 16.33 4.27 4.82
CA ARG A 8 15.35 3.63 3.93
C ARG A 8 15.94 3.25 2.59
N LEU A 9 15.47 2.12 2.06
CA LEU A 9 15.62 1.77 0.65
C LEU A 9 14.26 1.81 -0.05
N THR A 10 14.24 2.26 -1.29
CA THR A 10 13.08 2.10 -2.20
C THR A 10 13.47 1.18 -3.34
N PHE A 11 12.51 0.43 -3.87
CA PHE A 11 12.71 -0.43 -5.03
C PHE A 11 11.49 -0.43 -5.93
N SER A 12 11.72 -0.80 -7.18
CA SER A 12 10.66 -1.02 -8.16
C SER A 12 11.05 -2.12 -9.13
N GLY A 13 10.03 -2.71 -9.76
CA GLY A 13 10.17 -3.71 -10.81
C GLY A 13 8.83 -4.35 -11.12
N ARG A 14 8.83 -5.65 -11.40
CA ARG A 14 7.62 -6.44 -11.63
C ARG A 14 7.37 -7.41 -10.50
N PHE A 15 6.10 -7.79 -10.34
CA PHE A 15 5.73 -8.99 -9.61
C PHE A 15 5.03 -9.95 -10.57
N GLN A 16 5.04 -11.22 -10.22
CA GLN A 16 4.11 -12.20 -10.76
C GLN A 16 3.20 -12.65 -9.63
N ALA A 17 1.89 -12.63 -9.87
CA ALA A 17 0.90 -13.30 -9.04
C ALA A 17 0.13 -14.26 -9.94
N ASP A 18 0.11 -15.54 -9.62
CA ASP A 18 -0.50 -16.57 -10.45
C ASP A 18 -1.61 -17.30 -9.70
N PRO A 19 -2.70 -16.61 -9.30
CA PRO A 19 -3.77 -17.19 -8.48
C PRO A 19 -4.57 -18.22 -9.29
N SER A 20 -4.98 -19.32 -8.67
CA SER A 20 -5.99 -20.20 -9.27
C SER A 20 -7.37 -19.59 -9.05
N THR A 21 -8.05 -19.18 -10.13
CA THR A 21 -9.41 -18.64 -10.03
C THR A 21 -10.47 -19.72 -9.77
N VAL A 22 -10.10 -21.01 -9.84
CA VAL A 22 -10.97 -22.11 -9.41
C VAL A 22 -11.24 -22.02 -7.90
N ASN A 23 -10.28 -21.55 -7.11
CA ASN A 23 -10.37 -21.52 -5.65
C ASN A 23 -11.28 -20.41 -5.11
N ASN A 24 -11.80 -19.54 -5.98
CA ASN A 24 -12.61 -18.38 -5.63
C ASN A 24 -14.11 -18.70 -5.51
N ASP A 25 -14.51 -19.95 -5.72
CA ASP A 25 -15.90 -20.36 -5.62
C ASP A 25 -16.01 -21.55 -4.64
N PRO A 26 -16.69 -21.38 -3.50
CA PRO A 26 -16.91 -22.47 -2.54
C PRO A 26 -17.50 -23.73 -3.17
N ARG A 27 -18.30 -23.60 -4.25
CA ARG A 27 -18.92 -24.73 -4.97
C ARG A 27 -17.89 -25.63 -5.65
N HIS A 28 -16.66 -25.16 -5.85
CA HIS A 28 -15.56 -25.96 -6.41
C HIS A 28 -14.84 -26.83 -5.37
N TYR A 29 -15.17 -26.74 -4.08
CA TYR A 29 -14.58 -27.58 -3.03
C TYR A 29 -15.42 -28.82 -2.70
N ASP A 30 -16.63 -28.92 -3.23
CA ASP A 30 -17.49 -30.10 -3.12
C ASP A 30 -17.22 -31.09 -4.26
N ASN A 31 -16.66 -32.25 -3.92
CA ASN A 31 -16.34 -33.32 -4.87
C ASN A 31 -17.58 -33.88 -5.60
N GLU A 32 -18.78 -33.78 -5.01
CA GLU A 32 -20.02 -34.26 -5.65
C GLU A 32 -20.47 -33.35 -6.79
N THR A 33 -20.20 -32.05 -6.68
CA THR A 33 -20.57 -31.04 -7.68
C THR A 33 -19.40 -30.58 -8.54
N PHE A 34 -18.17 -30.98 -8.23
CA PHE A 34 -16.99 -30.64 -9.01
C PHE A 34 -17.06 -31.22 -10.42
N THR A 35 -16.91 -30.38 -11.43
CA THR A 35 -16.95 -30.79 -12.84
C THR A 35 -15.62 -30.51 -13.54
N PRO A 36 -15.13 -31.38 -14.44
CA PRO A 36 -13.84 -31.18 -15.11
C PRO A 36 -13.69 -29.84 -15.84
N ARG A 37 -14.79 -29.26 -16.32
CA ARG A 37 -14.79 -27.94 -16.98
C ARG A 37 -14.32 -26.78 -16.09
N PHE A 38 -14.32 -26.95 -14.76
CA PHE A 38 -13.74 -25.95 -13.85
C PHE A 38 -12.21 -25.85 -13.97
N GLN A 39 -11.57 -26.77 -14.71
CA GLN A 39 -10.15 -26.68 -15.05
C GLN A 39 -9.90 -26.02 -16.41
N ASP A 40 -10.96 -25.65 -17.14
CA ASP A 40 -10.87 -24.96 -18.43
C ASP A 40 -10.98 -23.43 -18.25
N PHE A 41 -10.42 -22.68 -19.20
CA PHE A 41 -10.54 -21.22 -19.22
C PHE A 41 -11.99 -20.79 -19.50
N LEU A 42 -12.37 -19.63 -18.95
CA LEU A 42 -13.60 -18.91 -19.27
C LEU A 42 -13.81 -18.84 -20.79
N THR A 43 -15.04 -19.07 -21.22
CA THR A 43 -15.47 -18.80 -22.60
C THR A 43 -16.66 -17.84 -22.58
N GLN A 44 -17.02 -17.28 -23.74
CA GLN A 44 -18.22 -16.44 -23.86
C GLN A 44 -19.52 -17.14 -23.42
N LYS A 45 -19.56 -18.47 -23.38
CA LYS A 45 -20.77 -19.25 -23.09
C LYS A 45 -20.77 -19.90 -21.71
N MET A 46 -19.60 -20.03 -21.06
CA MET A 46 -19.46 -20.77 -19.82
C MET A 46 -18.36 -20.17 -18.95
N LEU A 47 -18.67 -19.97 -17.66
CA LEU A 47 -17.74 -19.43 -16.68
C LEU A 47 -16.50 -20.32 -16.46
N ASN A 48 -16.67 -21.65 -16.53
CA ASN A 48 -15.59 -22.62 -16.30
C ASN A 48 -14.81 -22.29 -15.01
N GLY A 49 -13.47 -22.41 -14.99
CA GLY A 49 -12.62 -21.98 -13.88
C GLY A 49 -12.15 -20.54 -13.97
N TRP A 50 -12.86 -19.68 -14.71
CA TRP A 50 -12.56 -18.28 -14.98
C TRP A 50 -11.25 -18.03 -15.74
N TRP A 51 -10.55 -16.92 -15.45
CA TRP A 51 -9.47 -16.41 -16.29
C TRP A 51 -8.11 -17.10 -16.03
N ASN A 52 -7.93 -17.76 -14.87
CA ASN A 52 -6.71 -18.53 -14.56
C ASN A 52 -6.99 -19.84 -13.81
N PRO A 53 -7.66 -20.81 -14.46
CA PRO A 53 -7.93 -22.11 -13.86
C PRO A 53 -6.66 -22.88 -13.49
N THR A 54 -5.57 -22.66 -14.24
CA THR A 54 -4.29 -23.35 -14.09
C THR A 54 -3.32 -22.67 -13.12
N GLY A 55 -3.77 -21.64 -12.39
CA GLY A 55 -2.91 -20.85 -11.52
C GLY A 55 -2.25 -21.68 -10.42
N THR A 56 -0.96 -21.43 -10.18
CA THR A 56 -0.15 -22.19 -9.21
C THR A 56 -0.18 -21.61 -7.80
N GLY A 57 -0.83 -20.45 -7.63
CA GLY A 57 -0.84 -19.62 -6.43
C GLY A 57 0.47 -18.87 -6.18
N ILE A 58 1.44 -18.86 -7.11
CA ILE A 58 2.76 -18.25 -6.88
C ILE A 58 2.65 -16.72 -6.76
N PHE A 59 3.40 -16.16 -5.81
CA PHE A 59 3.77 -14.75 -5.77
C PHE A 59 5.29 -14.60 -5.76
N ARG A 60 5.85 -13.78 -6.66
CA ARG A 60 7.30 -13.54 -6.72
C ARG A 60 7.67 -12.18 -7.30
N PHE A 61 8.82 -11.66 -6.89
CA PHE A 61 9.47 -10.51 -7.52
C PHE A 61 10.18 -10.91 -8.81
N SER A 62 10.15 -10.03 -9.81
CA SER A 62 10.84 -10.18 -11.09
C SER A 62 11.45 -8.84 -11.52
N GLY A 63 12.75 -8.81 -11.79
CA GLY A 63 13.44 -7.61 -12.24
C GLY A 63 13.38 -6.41 -11.27
N CYS A 64 13.21 -6.66 -9.96
CA CYS A 64 13.17 -5.59 -8.97
C CYS A 64 14.58 -5.13 -8.59
N THR A 65 14.80 -3.83 -8.55
CA THR A 65 16.08 -3.23 -8.14
C THR A 65 15.88 -2.07 -7.19
N ILE A 66 16.82 -1.88 -6.26
CA ILE A 66 16.88 -0.73 -5.38
C ILE A 66 17.07 0.53 -6.23
N GLN A 67 16.14 1.47 -6.10
CA GLN A 67 16.13 2.72 -6.85
C GLN A 67 16.77 3.86 -6.08
N GLN A 68 16.51 3.95 -4.78
CA GLN A 68 17.11 4.96 -3.90
C GLN A 68 17.53 4.34 -2.57
N ALA A 69 18.62 4.89 -2.04
CA ALA A 69 19.04 4.71 -0.67
C ALA A 69 18.98 6.07 0.03
N ILE A 70 18.37 6.09 1.21
CA ILE A 70 18.05 7.32 1.93
C ILE A 70 18.59 7.19 3.34
N GLY A 71 19.66 7.92 3.63
CA GLY A 71 20.28 8.00 4.95
C GLY A 71 19.96 9.31 5.66
N GLN A 72 20.69 9.60 6.73
CA GLN A 72 20.52 10.82 7.54
C GLN A 72 20.68 12.12 6.74
N GLY A 73 21.46 12.11 5.66
CA GLY A 73 21.65 13.25 4.76
C GLY A 73 20.58 13.40 3.67
N GLY A 74 19.57 12.52 3.65
CA GLY A 74 18.60 12.40 2.55
C GLY A 74 18.99 11.33 1.53
N VAL A 75 18.54 11.52 0.30
CA VAL A 75 18.79 10.59 -0.83
C VAL A 75 20.29 10.60 -1.16
N ASP A 76 20.91 9.42 -1.19
CA ASP A 76 22.27 9.21 -1.67
C ASP A 76 22.24 8.36 -2.95
N PRO A 77 22.31 8.99 -4.14
CA PRO A 77 22.29 8.25 -5.41
C PRO A 77 23.59 7.47 -5.67
N ALA A 78 24.65 7.71 -4.90
CA ALA A 78 25.94 7.02 -5.03
C ALA A 78 26.12 5.89 -3.99
N ASP A 79 25.12 5.67 -3.13
CA ASP A 79 25.15 4.59 -2.14
C ASP A 79 25.28 3.24 -2.86
N GLY A 80 26.17 2.39 -2.35
CA GLY A 80 26.50 1.10 -2.95
C GLY A 80 25.32 0.10 -3.06
N ALA A 81 24.19 0.35 -2.40
CA ALA A 81 22.99 -0.47 -2.52
C ALA A 81 22.13 -0.13 -3.74
N VAL A 82 22.29 1.05 -4.35
CA VAL A 82 21.53 1.43 -5.54
C VAL A 82 21.84 0.45 -6.68
N GLY A 83 20.79 -0.10 -7.28
CA GLY A 83 20.90 -1.15 -8.29
C GLY A 83 20.97 -2.59 -7.72
N PHE A 84 21.05 -2.78 -6.39
CA PHE A 84 20.93 -4.12 -5.82
C PHE A 84 19.62 -4.77 -6.23
N VAL A 85 19.67 -6.07 -6.51
CA VAL A 85 18.49 -6.84 -6.94
C VAL A 85 17.69 -7.23 -5.71
N VAL A 86 16.39 -6.88 -5.71
CA VAL A 86 15.41 -7.38 -4.74
C VAL A 86 14.79 -8.64 -5.33
N SER A 87 14.97 -9.78 -4.66
CA SER A 87 14.52 -11.08 -5.19
C SER A 87 13.89 -11.98 -4.13
N ASN A 88 13.54 -13.19 -4.55
CA ASN A 88 12.84 -14.17 -3.73
C ASN A 88 13.84 -15.00 -2.89
N SER A 89 13.39 -16.12 -2.33
CA SER A 89 14.29 -17.06 -1.65
C SER A 89 15.34 -17.61 -2.61
N PRO A 90 16.61 -17.73 -2.19
CA PRO A 90 17.64 -18.33 -3.04
C PRO A 90 17.56 -19.86 -3.13
N ASP A 91 16.83 -20.50 -2.22
CA ASP A 91 16.92 -21.94 -1.92
C ASP A 91 15.56 -22.62 -1.68
N ARG A 92 14.44 -21.90 -1.81
CA ARG A 92 13.09 -22.44 -1.59
C ARG A 92 12.10 -21.94 -2.64
N PRO A 93 10.95 -22.60 -2.82
CA PRO A 93 9.89 -22.14 -3.73
C PRO A 93 9.46 -20.70 -3.43
N SER A 94 8.90 -20.05 -4.45
CA SER A 94 8.30 -18.72 -4.32
C SER A 94 7.14 -18.71 -3.32
N GLY A 95 6.83 -17.51 -2.82
CA GLY A 95 5.69 -17.33 -1.92
C GLY A 95 4.37 -17.72 -2.59
N LYS A 96 3.32 -17.87 -1.78
CA LYS A 96 1.98 -18.17 -2.24
C LYS A 96 1.03 -17.02 -1.91
N LEU A 97 0.27 -16.56 -2.90
CA LEU A 97 -0.88 -15.67 -2.71
C LEU A 97 -2.11 -16.55 -2.50
N VAL A 98 -2.80 -16.36 -1.38
CA VAL A 98 -3.96 -17.20 -1.02
C VAL A 98 -5.07 -16.35 -0.43
N ASP A 99 -6.26 -16.50 -0.97
CA ASP A 99 -7.53 -16.21 -0.30
C ASP A 99 -7.92 -17.43 0.51
N ILE A 100 -7.74 -17.35 1.83
CA ILE A 100 -8.08 -18.48 2.71
C ILE A 100 -9.59 -18.56 2.96
N ASP A 101 -10.30 -17.47 2.70
CA ASP A 101 -11.75 -17.42 2.66
C ASP A 101 -12.19 -17.21 1.18
N PRO A 102 -12.68 -18.26 0.49
CA PRO A 102 -13.16 -18.15 -0.88
C PRO A 102 -14.29 -17.12 -1.07
N ASP A 103 -15.08 -16.86 -0.01
CA ASP A 103 -16.16 -15.88 -0.02
C ASP A 103 -15.64 -14.45 0.24
N TRP A 104 -14.41 -14.30 0.76
CA TRP A 104 -13.80 -13.00 1.03
C TRP A 104 -12.45 -12.81 0.32
N GLN A 105 -12.53 -12.70 -1.00
CA GLN A 105 -11.39 -12.49 -1.93
C GLN A 105 -10.74 -11.09 -1.86
N LEU A 106 -11.05 -10.32 -0.81
CA LEU A 106 -10.58 -8.93 -0.64
C LEU A 106 -9.56 -8.80 0.51
N ALA A 107 -8.92 -9.90 0.90
CA ALA A 107 -7.95 -9.94 2.00
C ALA A 107 -6.83 -10.97 1.79
N SER A 108 -6.41 -11.21 0.54
CA SER A 108 -5.37 -12.17 0.22
C SER A 108 -4.07 -11.90 0.97
N GLN A 109 -3.40 -12.97 1.40
CA GLN A 109 -2.11 -12.87 2.11
C GLN A 109 -1.00 -13.57 1.34
N LEU A 110 0.24 -13.16 1.64
CA LEU A 110 1.45 -13.75 1.07
C LEU A 110 2.08 -14.72 2.08
N TYR A 111 2.10 -16.00 1.75
CA TYR A 111 2.67 -17.08 2.57
C TYR A 111 4.02 -17.55 2.07
N GLY A 112 4.96 -17.77 3.00
CA GLY A 112 6.28 -18.34 2.69
C GLY A 112 7.19 -17.43 1.85
N LEU A 113 6.78 -16.18 1.61
CA LEU A 113 7.56 -15.22 0.85
C LEU A 113 8.88 -14.95 1.58
N SER A 114 10.00 -15.14 0.88
CA SER A 114 11.32 -14.67 1.33
C SER A 114 11.73 -13.49 0.47
N VAL A 115 12.35 -12.49 1.10
CA VAL A 115 12.95 -11.36 0.43
C VAL A 115 14.46 -11.46 0.55
N SER A 116 15.17 -11.31 -0.56
CA SER A 116 16.63 -11.24 -0.58
C SER A 116 17.12 -10.01 -1.31
N LEU A 117 18.28 -9.50 -0.88
CA LEU A 117 19.03 -8.46 -1.58
C LEU A 117 20.33 -9.05 -2.10
N ARG A 118 20.61 -8.84 -3.39
CA ARG A 118 21.80 -9.32 -4.07
C ARG A 118 22.56 -8.19 -4.74
N ASP A 119 23.86 -8.16 -4.57
CA ASP A 119 24.74 -7.29 -5.34
C ASP A 119 24.85 -7.83 -6.78
N PRO A 120 24.43 -7.09 -7.81
CA PRO A 120 24.48 -7.55 -9.20
C PRO A 120 25.92 -7.68 -9.72
N ASN A 121 26.90 -6.99 -9.14
CA ASN A 121 28.28 -7.00 -9.61
C ASN A 121 29.04 -8.25 -9.16
N THR A 122 28.79 -8.67 -7.92
CA THR A 122 29.47 -9.83 -7.30
C THR A 122 28.61 -11.09 -7.33
N GLY A 123 27.28 -10.94 -7.42
CA GLY A 123 26.33 -12.04 -7.26
C GLY A 123 26.07 -12.43 -5.81
N GLU A 124 26.72 -11.80 -4.84
CA GLU A 124 26.61 -12.12 -3.42
C GLU A 124 25.25 -11.68 -2.85
N ILE A 125 24.69 -12.53 -1.99
CA ILE A 125 23.45 -12.22 -1.26
C ILE A 125 23.82 -11.53 0.05
N VAL A 126 23.40 -10.28 0.20
CA VAL A 126 23.75 -9.44 1.36
C VAL A 126 22.70 -9.44 2.46
N LEU A 127 21.46 -9.81 2.11
CA LEU A 127 20.34 -9.98 3.04
C LEU A 127 19.45 -11.11 2.55
N VAL A 128 19.00 -11.96 3.47
CA VAL A 128 17.81 -12.81 3.30
C VAL A 128 16.92 -12.63 4.53
N ALA A 129 15.62 -12.53 4.30
CA ALA A 129 14.61 -12.41 5.35
C ALA A 129 13.31 -13.12 4.97
N ASP A 130 12.48 -13.36 5.96
CA ASP A 130 11.12 -13.91 5.80
C ASP A 130 10.10 -12.78 5.93
N PHE A 131 9.13 -12.73 5.02
CA PHE A 131 8.01 -11.81 5.12
C PHE A 131 6.92 -12.43 6.00
N ASP A 132 6.50 -11.70 7.03
CA ASP A 132 5.44 -12.14 7.93
C ASP A 132 4.07 -12.00 7.22
N PRO A 133 3.28 -13.08 7.07
CA PRO A 133 2.01 -13.02 6.34
C PRO A 133 1.01 -12.04 6.96
N THR A 134 0.43 -11.20 6.12
CA THR A 134 -0.64 -10.25 6.45
C THR A 134 -1.55 -10.09 5.24
N PRO A 135 -2.85 -9.84 5.43
CA PRO A 135 -3.70 -9.40 4.33
C PRO A 135 -3.20 -8.09 3.74
N PHE A 136 -3.43 -7.89 2.45
CA PHE A 136 -3.32 -6.55 1.89
C PHE A 136 -4.34 -5.61 2.54
N ARG A 137 -4.06 -4.32 2.45
CA ARG A 137 -4.99 -3.24 2.81
C ARG A 137 -5.21 -2.36 1.59
N ASP A 138 -6.27 -1.55 1.65
CA ASP A 138 -6.52 -0.47 0.69
C ASP A 138 -6.55 -0.98 -0.78
N LEU A 139 -7.48 -1.89 -1.10
CA LEU A 139 -7.64 -2.39 -2.47
C LEU A 139 -8.40 -1.37 -3.33
N TRP A 140 -7.80 -0.93 -4.44
CA TRP A 140 -8.39 0.07 -5.33
C TRP A 140 -8.38 -0.37 -6.79
N PHE A 141 -9.49 -0.15 -7.51
CA PHE A 141 -9.68 -0.59 -8.90
C PHE A 141 -9.44 0.49 -9.96
N VAL A 142 -8.70 1.54 -9.60
CA VAL A 142 -8.38 2.70 -10.48
C VAL A 142 -6.88 2.82 -10.75
N ARG A 143 -6.18 1.68 -10.65
CA ARG A 143 -4.72 1.59 -10.55
C ARG A 143 -4.13 0.71 -11.64
N GLY A 144 -4.82 0.61 -12.78
CA GLY A 144 -4.36 0.00 -14.01
C GLY A 144 -5.16 0.54 -15.19
N GLY A 145 -4.65 0.35 -16.41
CA GLY A 145 -5.32 0.83 -17.63
C GLY A 145 -6.55 0.04 -18.05
N LEU A 146 -6.80 -1.10 -17.41
CA LEU A 146 -7.88 -2.05 -17.72
C LEU A 146 -8.84 -2.17 -16.53
N LYS A 147 -10.06 -2.65 -16.79
CA LYS A 147 -11.10 -2.84 -15.78
C LYS A 147 -10.94 -4.16 -15.02
N GLY A 148 -11.67 -4.31 -13.92
CA GLY A 148 -11.66 -5.52 -13.09
C GLY A 148 -10.32 -5.71 -12.39
N ASP A 149 -9.91 -6.97 -12.20
CA ASP A 149 -8.66 -7.34 -11.52
C ASP A 149 -7.42 -6.67 -12.12
N SER A 150 -7.39 -6.42 -13.43
CA SER A 150 -6.29 -5.71 -14.08
C SER A 150 -6.17 -4.22 -13.67
N GLY A 151 -7.26 -3.64 -13.18
CA GLY A 151 -7.31 -2.29 -12.62
C GLY A 151 -7.02 -2.24 -11.12
N ALA A 152 -6.96 -3.40 -10.46
CA ALA A 152 -6.77 -3.51 -9.03
C ALA A 152 -5.34 -3.18 -8.60
N SER A 153 -5.22 -2.59 -7.42
CA SER A 153 -3.96 -2.37 -6.73
C SER A 153 -4.14 -2.62 -5.26
N ALA A 154 -3.21 -3.40 -4.73
CA ALA A 154 -3.20 -3.87 -3.38
C ALA A 154 -1.88 -3.50 -2.72
N MET A 155 -1.92 -3.39 -1.41
CA MET A 155 -0.83 -2.88 -0.63
C MET A 155 -0.60 -3.78 0.57
N TRP A 156 0.57 -4.41 0.61
CA TRP A 156 1.02 -5.18 1.77
C TRP A 156 2.04 -4.35 2.54
N GLN A 157 1.79 -4.19 3.83
CA GLN A 157 2.78 -3.71 4.77
C GLN A 157 2.93 -4.76 5.85
N SER A 158 4.15 -5.22 6.06
CA SER A 158 4.47 -6.19 7.10
C SER A 158 5.89 -5.98 7.58
N GLN A 159 6.39 -7.00 8.29
CA GLN A 159 7.74 -7.06 8.79
C GLN A 159 8.54 -8.14 8.06
N LEU A 160 9.84 -7.88 7.95
CA LEU A 160 10.83 -8.89 7.61
C LEU A 160 11.45 -9.40 8.90
N SER A 161 11.35 -10.71 9.10
CA SER A 161 11.90 -11.45 10.24
C SER A 161 13.03 -12.38 9.78
N ASN A 162 13.69 -13.06 10.72
CA ASN A 162 14.80 -13.99 10.46
C ASN A 162 15.91 -13.38 9.58
N LEU A 163 16.28 -12.12 9.87
CA LEU A 163 17.25 -11.34 9.10
C LEU A 163 18.62 -12.01 9.11
N ARG A 164 19.14 -12.32 7.91
CA ARG A 164 20.48 -12.88 7.71
C ARG A 164 21.31 -11.94 6.86
N TRP A 165 22.11 -11.12 7.52
CA TRP A 165 22.99 -10.13 6.91
C TRP A 165 24.36 -10.70 6.53
N ARG A 166 24.89 -10.27 5.38
CA ARG A 166 26.28 -10.48 4.92
C ARG A 166 26.81 -9.19 4.32
N LEU A 167 27.41 -8.35 5.17
CA LEU A 167 27.81 -6.98 4.81
C LEU A 167 29.32 -6.80 4.63
N ASP A 168 30.09 -7.89 4.59
CA ASP A 168 31.52 -7.84 4.31
C ASP A 168 31.74 -7.36 2.88
N GLY A 169 32.56 -6.32 2.70
CA GLY A 169 32.81 -5.69 1.39
C GLY A 169 31.69 -4.81 0.85
N VAL A 170 30.52 -4.74 1.50
CA VAL A 170 29.40 -3.87 1.06
C VAL A 170 29.68 -2.40 1.36
N THR A 171 29.64 -1.54 0.34
CA THR A 171 30.00 -0.12 0.44
C THR A 171 28.84 0.80 0.81
N SER A 172 27.62 0.28 0.97
CA SER A 172 26.41 1.04 1.33
C SER A 172 26.37 1.44 2.82
N PRO A 173 26.45 2.73 3.18
CA PRO A 173 26.18 3.18 4.54
C PRO A 173 24.73 2.96 4.95
N VAL A 174 23.77 3.07 4.02
CA VAL A 174 22.34 2.88 4.32
C VAL A 174 22.01 1.44 4.71
N LEU A 175 22.57 0.43 4.03
CA LEU A 175 22.40 -0.98 4.41
C LEU A 175 23.00 -1.26 5.80
N ARG A 176 24.17 -0.69 6.10
CA ARG A 176 24.79 -0.81 7.42
C ARG A 176 23.92 -0.18 8.50
N ALA A 177 23.34 0.99 8.23
CA ALA A 177 22.44 1.67 9.14
C ALA A 177 21.13 0.88 9.36
N LEU A 178 20.57 0.25 8.32
CA LEU A 178 19.40 -0.64 8.45
C LEU A 178 19.71 -1.89 9.27
N ALA A 179 20.87 -2.51 9.05
CA ALA A 179 21.32 -3.66 9.83
C ALA A 179 21.55 -3.31 11.31
N GLU A 180 22.09 -2.11 11.58
CA GLU A 180 22.22 -1.60 12.95
C GLU A 180 20.84 -1.36 13.59
N ALA A 181 19.95 -0.65 12.89
CA ALA A 181 18.61 -0.31 13.39
C ALA A 181 17.72 -1.54 13.65
N SER A 182 18.02 -2.68 13.00
CA SER A 182 17.30 -3.94 13.19
C SER A 182 17.96 -4.88 14.22
N ARG A 183 19.10 -4.51 14.83
CA ARG A 183 19.84 -5.42 15.73
C ARG A 183 19.06 -5.78 16.98
N GLU A 184 18.36 -4.83 17.58
CA GLU A 184 17.59 -5.05 18.81
C GLU A 184 16.28 -5.79 18.55
N SER A 185 15.52 -5.34 17.54
CA SER A 185 14.22 -5.93 17.21
C SER A 185 14.34 -7.26 16.46
N GLY A 186 15.40 -7.46 15.69
CA GLY A 186 15.52 -8.53 14.70
C GLY A 186 14.61 -8.35 13.50
N LEU A 187 14.08 -7.14 13.27
CA LEU A 187 12.99 -6.87 12.31
C LEU A 187 13.27 -5.65 11.42
N LEU A 188 12.78 -5.68 10.18
CA LEU A 188 12.67 -4.53 9.28
C LEU A 188 11.22 -4.31 8.86
N SER A 189 10.81 -3.06 8.65
CA SER A 189 9.52 -2.73 8.05
C SER A 189 9.61 -2.89 6.53
N PHE A 190 8.59 -3.51 5.94
CA PHE A 190 8.54 -3.79 4.51
C PHE A 190 7.18 -3.45 3.94
N ARG A 191 7.20 -2.67 2.86
CA ARG A 191 6.02 -2.19 2.14
C ARG A 191 6.15 -2.56 0.68
N ILE A 192 5.09 -3.13 0.12
CA ILE A 192 4.92 -3.25 -1.33
C ILE A 192 3.55 -2.77 -1.76
N THR A 193 3.48 -2.25 -2.97
CA THR A 193 2.23 -1.91 -3.65
C THR A 193 2.30 -2.43 -5.07
N THR A 194 1.29 -3.21 -5.45
CA THR A 194 1.18 -3.84 -6.77
C THR A 194 0.14 -3.12 -7.60
N PHE A 195 0.37 -2.93 -8.89
CA PHE A 195 -0.58 -2.25 -9.79
C PHE A 195 -0.35 -2.66 -11.25
N SER A 196 -1.27 -2.27 -12.14
CA SER A 196 -1.23 -2.61 -13.58
C SER A 196 -0.99 -4.11 -13.83
N TYR A 197 -1.85 -4.95 -13.25
CA TYR A 197 -1.78 -6.41 -13.38
C TYR A 197 -2.40 -6.86 -14.72
N GLN A 198 -1.86 -7.91 -15.33
CA GLN A 198 -2.33 -8.45 -16.60
C GLN A 198 -3.10 -9.76 -16.42
N THR A 199 -4.38 -9.76 -16.78
CA THR A 199 -5.26 -10.95 -16.74
C THR A 199 -5.56 -11.57 -18.11
N ASP A 200 -5.09 -10.97 -19.21
CA ASP A 200 -5.28 -11.57 -20.54
C ASP A 200 -4.33 -12.77 -20.72
N VAL A 201 -4.89 -13.97 -20.78
CA VAL A 201 -4.15 -15.24 -20.98
C VAL A 201 -3.35 -15.27 -22.28
N THR A 202 -3.69 -14.42 -23.25
CA THR A 202 -2.98 -14.33 -24.53
C THR A 202 -1.82 -13.35 -24.51
N ALA A 203 -1.70 -12.52 -23.48
CA ALA A 203 -0.62 -11.55 -23.34
C ALA A 203 0.68 -12.26 -22.93
N GLU A 204 1.81 -11.79 -23.48
CA GLU A 204 3.15 -12.32 -23.14
C GLU A 204 3.49 -12.17 -21.65
N ASP A 205 2.86 -11.20 -21.00
CA ASP A 205 3.04 -10.89 -19.59
C ASP A 205 1.83 -11.23 -18.73
N PHE A 206 1.00 -12.17 -19.18
CA PHE A 206 -0.05 -12.79 -18.37
C PHE A 206 0.47 -13.13 -16.97
N THR A 207 -0.28 -12.78 -15.92
CA THR A 207 0.07 -12.95 -14.49
C THR A 207 1.15 -12.02 -13.94
N TYR A 208 1.61 -11.04 -14.71
CA TYR A 208 2.55 -10.03 -14.22
C TYR A 208 1.88 -8.68 -14.00
N GLY A 209 2.47 -7.90 -13.09
CA GLY A 209 2.18 -6.48 -12.95
C GLY A 209 3.42 -5.71 -12.48
N SER A 210 3.21 -4.46 -12.11
CA SER A 210 4.25 -3.58 -11.55
C SER A 210 4.23 -3.58 -10.03
N VAL A 211 5.40 -3.47 -9.40
CA VAL A 211 5.53 -3.34 -7.96
C VAL A 211 6.50 -2.21 -7.62
N VAL A 212 6.11 -1.43 -6.61
CA VAL A 212 7.00 -0.51 -5.89
C VAL A 212 7.03 -0.90 -4.44
N GLY A 213 8.14 -0.66 -3.76
CA GLY A 213 8.24 -0.97 -2.35
C GLY A 213 9.35 -0.22 -1.62
N ALA A 214 9.30 -0.35 -0.30
CA ALA A 214 10.24 0.29 0.61
C ALA A 214 10.62 -0.63 1.77
N ILE A 215 11.88 -0.52 2.20
CA ILE A 215 12.45 -1.20 3.35
C ILE A 215 12.96 -0.15 4.32
N GLY A 216 12.52 -0.21 5.58
CA GLY A 216 12.92 0.75 6.62
C GLY A 216 12.98 0.12 8.01
N PRO A 217 13.31 0.89 9.05
CA PRO A 217 13.42 0.37 10.40
C PRO A 217 12.04 0.06 11.03
N VAL A 218 12.07 -0.86 11.98
CA VAL A 218 10.98 -1.09 12.93
C VAL A 218 11.24 -0.22 14.16
N LEU A 219 10.48 0.85 14.33
CA LEU A 219 10.49 1.63 15.57
C LEU A 219 9.55 1.03 16.64
N PRO A 220 9.83 1.22 17.94
CA PRO A 220 8.89 0.89 19.00
C PRO A 220 7.55 1.62 18.84
N HIS A 221 6.47 1.03 19.34
CA HIS A 221 5.13 1.64 19.41
C HIS A 221 4.56 2.17 18.09
N GLU A 222 4.79 1.47 16.97
CA GLU A 222 3.98 1.69 15.76
C GLU A 222 3.48 0.34 15.25
N PRO A 223 2.34 0.29 14.52
CA PRO A 223 1.71 -0.94 14.03
C PRO A 223 2.48 -1.62 12.89
N ALA A 224 2.33 -2.94 12.77
CA ALA A 224 3.10 -3.75 11.80
C ALA A 224 2.56 -3.58 10.38
N SER A 225 1.23 -3.46 10.28
CA SER A 225 0.51 -3.67 9.03
C SER A 225 -0.05 -2.40 8.38
N PHE A 226 0.19 -1.23 8.98
CA PHE A 226 -0.21 0.06 8.41
C PHE A 226 0.62 1.23 8.96
N VAL A 227 0.43 2.44 8.42
CA VAL A 227 1.03 3.66 8.97
C VAL A 227 0.09 4.25 10.01
N SER A 228 0.48 4.24 11.28
CA SER A 228 -0.17 5.04 12.33
C SER A 228 0.28 6.49 12.19
N GLY A 229 -0.46 7.25 11.38
CA GLY A 229 -0.09 8.59 11.00
C GLY A 229 -1.30 9.39 10.52
N ARG A 230 -1.06 10.27 9.56
CA ARG A 230 -2.04 11.16 8.96
C ARG A 230 -2.75 10.48 7.81
N ARG A 231 -4.02 10.12 8.00
CA ARG A 231 -4.82 9.38 7.02
C ARG A 231 -5.66 10.34 6.17
N PHE A 232 -5.50 10.22 4.86
CA PHE A 232 -6.29 10.93 3.86
C PHE A 232 -7.26 9.95 3.22
N MET A 233 -8.53 10.34 3.13
CA MET A 233 -9.59 9.49 2.59
C MET A 233 -10.63 10.39 1.91
N PRO A 234 -11.02 10.09 0.65
CA PRO A 234 -12.07 10.84 -0.02
C PRO A 234 -13.37 10.82 0.77
N THR A 235 -13.96 11.99 0.95
CA THR A 235 -15.34 12.13 1.44
C THR A 235 -16.37 12.10 0.32
N SER A 236 -15.96 12.39 -0.93
CA SER A 236 -16.81 12.35 -2.13
C SER A 236 -17.45 11.00 -2.41
N ALA A 237 -16.83 9.90 -2.00
CA ALA A 237 -17.39 8.55 -2.11
C ALA A 237 -18.69 8.38 -1.29
N PHE A 238 -18.82 9.12 -0.18
CA PHE A 238 -20.04 9.16 0.63
C PHE A 238 -21.10 10.12 0.05
N GLN A 239 -20.76 10.89 -1.00
CA GLN A 239 -21.62 11.92 -1.59
C GLN A 239 -22.15 11.53 -2.98
N ASN A 240 -21.54 10.56 -3.67
CA ASN A 240 -21.99 10.09 -4.98
C ASN A 240 -22.52 8.66 -4.92
N SER A 241 -23.85 8.52 -4.84
CA SER A 241 -24.55 7.23 -4.81
C SER A 241 -24.41 6.38 -6.08
N SER A 242 -23.78 6.91 -7.14
CA SER A 242 -23.55 6.20 -8.40
C SER A 242 -22.20 5.49 -8.43
N LEU A 243 -21.33 5.77 -7.47
CA LEU A 243 -20.09 5.03 -7.28
C LEU A 243 -20.37 3.77 -6.44
N PRO A 244 -19.79 2.60 -6.79
CA PRO A 244 -19.84 1.42 -5.93
C PRO A 244 -19.45 1.77 -4.49
N ALA A 245 -20.11 1.18 -3.50
CA ALA A 245 -19.93 1.51 -2.07
C ALA A 245 -18.47 1.37 -1.55
N ASN A 246 -17.60 0.70 -2.32
CA ASN A 246 -16.17 0.52 -2.06
C ASN A 246 -15.26 1.47 -2.87
N SER A 247 -15.81 2.41 -3.63
CA SER A 247 -15.05 3.36 -4.46
C SER A 247 -14.71 4.61 -3.66
N CYS A 248 -13.82 4.48 -2.66
CA CYS A 248 -13.25 5.64 -1.97
C CYS A 248 -12.26 6.36 -2.89
N VAL A 249 -12.79 7.11 -3.87
CA VAL A 249 -12.03 7.93 -4.83
C VAL A 249 -12.45 9.39 -4.73
N ALA A 250 -11.46 10.29 -4.76
CA ALA A 250 -11.67 11.74 -4.82
C ALA A 250 -12.12 12.18 -6.22
N ALA A 251 -12.52 13.45 -6.36
CA ALA A 251 -12.94 14.01 -7.65
C ALA A 251 -11.85 13.91 -8.75
N ASN A 252 -10.58 13.88 -8.35
CA ASN A 252 -9.43 13.66 -9.22
C ASN A 252 -9.01 12.18 -9.32
N MET A 253 -9.87 11.24 -8.90
CA MET A 253 -9.65 9.80 -8.89
C MET A 253 -8.56 9.30 -7.93
N MET A 254 -7.94 10.18 -7.13
CA MET A 254 -6.99 9.75 -6.10
C MET A 254 -7.70 8.91 -5.04
N THR A 255 -7.04 7.87 -4.56
CA THR A 255 -7.55 7.01 -3.49
C THR A 255 -6.88 7.33 -2.15
N CYS A 256 -7.14 6.53 -1.12
CA CYS A 256 -6.61 6.78 0.21
C CYS A 256 -5.08 6.67 0.27
N PHE A 257 -4.46 7.51 1.09
CA PHE A 257 -3.05 7.43 1.42
C PHE A 257 -2.78 7.83 2.87
N SER A 258 -1.53 7.66 3.30
CA SER A 258 -1.12 8.02 4.64
C SER A 258 0.23 8.72 4.62
N GLY A 259 0.43 9.62 5.58
CA GLY A 259 1.71 10.26 5.81
C GLY A 259 2.05 10.32 7.29
N LYS A 260 3.24 10.81 7.60
CA LYS A 260 3.71 11.03 8.96
C LYS A 260 4.53 12.30 9.02
N VAL A 261 4.36 13.07 10.09
CA VAL A 261 5.29 14.15 10.41
C VAL A 261 6.51 13.52 11.08
N ILE A 262 7.67 13.70 10.48
CA ILE A 262 8.97 13.22 10.97
C ILE A 262 9.88 14.44 11.02
N ASP A 263 10.28 14.81 12.24
CA ASP A 263 10.98 16.06 12.52
C ASP A 263 10.24 17.27 11.93
N ASN A 264 10.90 18.02 11.04
CA ASN A 264 10.33 19.19 10.35
C ASN A 264 9.86 18.87 8.94
N ALA A 265 9.47 17.62 8.65
CA ALA A 265 8.98 17.23 7.34
C ALA A 265 7.72 16.36 7.42
N LEU A 266 6.84 16.53 6.43
CA LEU A 266 5.75 15.62 6.16
C LEU A 266 6.24 14.56 5.15
N VAL A 267 6.24 13.29 5.55
CA VAL A 267 6.57 12.16 4.68
C VAL A 267 5.28 11.44 4.29
N VAL A 268 4.96 11.33 3.00
CA VAL A 268 3.67 10.81 2.51
C VAL A 268 3.88 9.66 1.55
N ASP A 269 3.11 8.59 1.69
CA ASP A 269 3.08 7.43 0.79
C ASP A 269 1.96 7.54 -0.25
N PHE A 270 2.29 7.92 -1.48
CA PHE A 270 1.35 7.90 -2.61
C PHE A 270 1.37 6.60 -3.41
N SER A 271 2.09 5.57 -2.98
CA SER A 271 2.32 4.35 -3.76
C SER A 271 1.03 3.75 -4.30
N ASN A 272 -0.08 3.83 -3.55
CA ASN A 272 -1.40 3.28 -3.90
C ASN A 272 -2.49 4.34 -4.12
N ALA A 273 -2.15 5.63 -4.11
CA ALA A 273 -3.10 6.74 -4.28
C ALA A 273 -3.16 7.38 -5.67
N LEU A 274 -2.05 7.40 -6.41
CA LEU A 274 -2.01 8.03 -7.74
C LEU A 274 -2.88 7.26 -8.76
N PRO A 275 -3.82 7.89 -9.45
CA PRO A 275 -4.72 7.23 -10.40
C PRO A 275 -4.04 6.93 -11.74
N PHE A 276 -4.47 5.85 -12.38
CA PHE A 276 -4.10 5.52 -13.75
C PHE A 276 -5.25 5.83 -14.72
N GLY A 277 -4.90 6.34 -15.90
CA GLY A 277 -5.80 6.46 -17.04
C GLY A 277 -5.97 5.14 -17.77
N ASN A 278 -6.97 5.07 -18.65
CA ASN A 278 -7.24 3.87 -19.48
C ASN A 278 -6.12 3.54 -20.47
N ASP A 279 -5.18 4.47 -20.68
CA ASP A 279 -3.99 4.27 -21.50
C ASP A 279 -2.84 3.59 -20.73
N GLY A 280 -3.04 3.28 -19.45
CA GLY A 280 -2.04 2.65 -18.59
C GLY A 280 -1.00 3.62 -18.03
N ASN A 281 -1.16 4.93 -18.24
CA ASN A 281 -0.31 5.97 -17.67
C ASN A 281 -0.96 6.59 -16.43
N LEU A 282 -0.17 7.29 -15.62
CA LEU A 282 -0.72 8.10 -14.53
C LEU A 282 -1.61 9.21 -15.10
N ALA A 283 -2.79 9.37 -14.53
CA ALA A 283 -3.71 10.42 -14.94
C ALA A 283 -3.18 11.80 -14.49
N PRO A 284 -3.34 12.86 -15.32
CA PRO A 284 -2.88 14.19 -14.96
C PRO A 284 -3.70 14.74 -13.79
N LEU A 285 -3.02 15.27 -12.77
CA LEU A 285 -3.65 15.78 -11.56
C LEU A 285 -3.72 17.31 -11.47
N GLY A 286 -3.05 18.03 -12.38
CA GLY A 286 -2.92 19.49 -12.32
C GLY A 286 -1.91 19.95 -11.27
N ASP A 287 -1.97 21.23 -10.90
CA ASP A 287 -1.11 21.83 -9.86
C ASP A 287 -1.69 21.52 -8.47
N LEU A 288 -1.41 20.29 -7.99
CA LEU A 288 -1.75 19.87 -6.64
C LEU A 288 -0.64 20.23 -5.66
N ARG A 289 -1.03 20.84 -4.54
CA ARG A 289 -0.12 21.18 -3.45
C ARG A 289 -0.69 20.74 -2.12
N PHE A 290 0.18 20.29 -1.22
CA PHE A 290 -0.20 20.10 0.17
C PHE A 290 -0.36 21.43 0.86
N ALA A 291 -1.35 21.50 1.74
CA ALA A 291 -1.55 22.62 2.65
C ALA A 291 -2.09 22.17 4.01
N VAL A 292 -1.84 22.97 5.02
CA VAL A 292 -2.52 22.90 6.32
C VAL A 292 -3.75 23.81 6.26
N LEU A 293 -4.93 23.28 6.55
CA LEU A 293 -6.17 24.05 6.59
C LEU A 293 -6.29 24.79 7.92
N HIS A 294 -6.70 26.06 7.90
CA HIS A 294 -6.92 26.81 9.15
C HIS A 294 -8.25 26.47 9.80
N ASP A 295 -9.27 26.23 8.96
CA ASP A 295 -10.59 25.74 9.38
C ASP A 295 -10.62 24.19 9.35
N PRO A 296 -10.82 23.52 10.49
CA PRO A 296 -10.89 22.06 10.54
C PRO A 296 -12.14 21.48 9.84
N ASP A 297 -13.14 22.31 9.56
CA ASP A 297 -14.44 21.92 9.01
C ASP A 297 -14.55 22.19 7.51
N ALA A 298 -13.49 22.74 6.88
CA ALA A 298 -13.43 22.92 5.43
C ALA A 298 -13.52 21.56 4.71
N ASN A 299 -14.50 21.42 3.82
CA ASN A 299 -14.81 20.15 3.15
C ASN A 299 -14.12 20.03 1.78
N GLU A 300 -14.05 18.80 1.27
CA GLU A 300 -13.73 18.57 -0.14
C GLU A 300 -14.73 19.32 -1.04
N GLY A 301 -14.23 19.87 -2.14
CA GLY A 301 -14.99 20.74 -3.04
C GLY A 301 -15.06 22.22 -2.60
N ALA A 302 -14.61 22.57 -1.39
CA ALA A 302 -14.53 23.96 -0.97
C ALA A 302 -13.43 24.71 -1.73
N VAL A 303 -13.72 25.93 -2.17
CA VAL A 303 -12.72 26.86 -2.70
C VAL A 303 -12.30 27.81 -1.58
N LEU A 304 -11.01 27.85 -1.28
CA LEU A 304 -10.44 28.57 -0.16
C LEU A 304 -9.58 29.74 -0.63
N THR A 305 -9.61 30.86 0.09
CA THR A 305 -8.71 32.01 -0.11
C THR A 305 -7.37 31.79 0.61
N GLU A 306 -6.31 32.51 0.20
CA GLU A 306 -4.94 32.32 0.72
C GLU A 306 -4.81 32.45 2.25
N ASP A 307 -5.70 33.20 2.90
CA ASP A 307 -5.72 33.38 4.35
C ASP A 307 -6.35 32.20 5.11
N GLN A 308 -6.89 31.19 4.41
CA GLN A 308 -7.57 30.04 5.01
C GLN A 308 -6.69 28.77 5.01
N PHE A 309 -5.49 28.82 4.44
CA PHE A 309 -4.57 27.69 4.40
C PHE A 309 -3.10 28.13 4.43
N THR A 310 -2.21 27.19 4.71
CA THR A 310 -0.76 27.38 4.59
C THR A 310 -0.17 26.28 3.72
N VAL A 311 0.36 26.65 2.56
CA VAL A 311 0.95 25.70 1.60
C VAL A 311 2.24 25.12 2.16
N LEU A 312 2.39 23.79 2.06
CA LEU A 312 3.63 23.07 2.34
C LEU A 312 4.50 22.95 1.08
N GLY A 313 3.88 22.61 -0.06
CA GLY A 313 4.59 22.48 -1.33
C GLY A 313 3.80 21.66 -2.37
N PRO A 314 4.26 21.65 -3.63
CA PRO A 314 3.68 20.82 -4.68
C PRO A 314 3.93 19.33 -4.44
N ILE A 315 3.08 18.48 -5.01
CA ILE A 315 3.32 17.02 -5.05
C ILE A 315 3.94 16.62 -6.38
N ASP A 316 4.75 15.55 -6.37
CA ASP A 316 5.26 14.91 -7.58
C ASP A 316 4.41 13.68 -7.94
N ALA A 317 3.49 13.82 -8.89
CA ALA A 317 2.66 12.71 -9.36
C ALA A 317 3.21 12.03 -10.61
N SER A 318 4.52 12.14 -10.88
CA SER A 318 5.14 11.52 -12.06
C SER A 318 5.35 10.01 -11.87
N TYR A 319 5.38 9.29 -12.99
CA TYR A 319 5.67 7.85 -12.99
C TYR A 319 7.12 7.57 -12.59
N GLU A 320 8.04 8.46 -12.96
CA GLU A 320 9.44 8.41 -12.54
C GLU A 320 9.55 8.48 -11.01
N PHE A 321 8.85 9.42 -10.38
CA PHE A 321 8.84 9.53 -8.93
C PHE A 321 8.19 8.31 -8.25
N LEU A 322 7.05 7.83 -8.78
CA LEU A 322 6.39 6.63 -8.27
C LEU A 322 7.34 5.43 -8.26
N THR A 323 8.12 5.25 -9.31
CA THR A 323 9.05 4.11 -9.43
C THR A 323 10.33 4.32 -8.64
N GLN A 324 10.98 5.49 -8.74
CA GLN A 324 12.25 5.77 -8.06
C GLN A 324 12.09 5.90 -6.54
N ALA A 325 11.09 6.64 -6.06
CA ALA A 325 10.89 6.91 -4.64
C ALA A 325 9.82 6.00 -4.00
N SER A 326 9.34 4.98 -4.72
CA SER A 326 8.20 4.16 -4.31
C SER A 326 6.92 4.99 -4.02
N GLY A 327 6.78 6.17 -4.63
CA GLY A 327 5.69 7.10 -4.34
C GLY A 327 5.80 7.80 -2.97
N ILE A 328 6.92 7.64 -2.25
CA ILE A 328 7.12 8.23 -0.91
C ILE A 328 7.78 9.60 -1.02
N GLN A 329 7.04 10.67 -0.73
CA GLN A 329 7.55 12.06 -0.79
C GLN A 329 7.90 12.59 0.58
N THR A 330 8.84 13.52 0.61
CA THR A 330 9.21 14.27 1.82
C THR A 330 9.06 15.75 1.51
N LEU A 331 8.17 16.42 2.24
CA LEU A 331 7.87 17.84 2.09
C LEU A 331 8.33 18.59 3.35
N PRO A 332 9.20 19.59 3.23
CA PRO A 332 9.59 20.39 4.39
C PRO A 332 8.37 21.14 4.94
N ILE A 333 8.27 21.21 6.26
CA ILE A 333 7.23 21.99 6.94
C ILE A 333 7.75 23.42 7.11
N PRO A 334 7.19 24.42 6.40
CA PRO A 334 7.62 25.80 6.53
C PRO A 334 7.30 26.34 7.91
N ALA A 335 8.04 27.35 8.36
CA ALA A 335 7.87 27.96 9.68
C ALA A 335 6.41 28.40 9.98
N ALA A 336 5.71 28.91 8.96
CA ALA A 336 4.30 29.30 9.07
C ALA A 336 3.35 28.13 9.41
N ALA A 337 3.74 26.89 9.11
CA ALA A 337 2.93 25.69 9.36
C ALA A 337 3.31 24.95 10.65
N GLN A 338 4.48 25.22 11.26
CA GLN A 338 4.99 24.46 12.41
C GLN A 338 4.05 24.48 13.63
N GLY A 339 3.35 25.60 13.88
CA GLY A 339 2.36 25.70 14.96
C GLY A 339 0.98 25.10 14.63
N LEU A 340 0.73 24.80 13.36
CA LEU A 340 -0.56 24.31 12.88
C LEU A 340 -0.53 22.80 12.60
N ILE A 341 0.63 22.28 12.19
CA ILE A 341 0.75 20.95 11.60
C ILE A 341 0.06 19.91 12.48
N ASP A 342 0.40 19.82 13.77
CA ASP A 342 -0.10 18.80 14.70
C ASP A 342 -1.56 18.98 15.17
N GLN A 343 -2.19 20.12 14.84
CA GLN A 343 -3.50 20.50 15.39
C GLN A 343 -4.57 20.69 14.32
N ARG A 344 -4.18 20.70 13.06
CA ARG A 344 -5.04 21.06 11.93
C ARG A 344 -5.02 19.99 10.84
N PRO A 345 -6.09 19.87 10.05
CA PRO A 345 -6.13 18.95 8.92
C PRO A 345 -5.19 19.41 7.82
N LEU A 346 -4.53 18.44 7.21
CA LEU A 346 -3.86 18.56 5.94
C LEU A 346 -4.83 18.31 4.79
N ALA A 347 -4.54 18.92 3.65
CA ALA A 347 -5.28 18.74 2.42
C ALA A 347 -4.38 18.83 1.18
N LEU A 348 -4.85 18.22 0.10
CA LEU A 348 -4.41 18.49 -1.26
C LEU A 348 -5.31 19.56 -1.87
N LEU A 349 -4.71 20.68 -2.26
CA LEU A 349 -5.38 21.78 -2.92
C LEU A 349 -5.00 21.82 -4.40
N LEU A 350 -5.98 21.94 -5.28
CA LEU A 350 -5.79 22.22 -6.69
C LEU A 350 -5.74 23.73 -6.93
N PHE A 351 -4.74 24.15 -7.70
CA PHE A 351 -4.59 25.52 -8.17
C PHE A 351 -4.71 25.59 -9.70
N GLY A 352 -5.17 26.73 -10.21
CA GLY A 352 -5.32 26.98 -11.64
C GLY A 352 -6.53 26.31 -12.28
N GLY A 353 -6.56 26.26 -13.62
CA GLY A 353 -7.72 25.81 -14.38
C GLY A 353 -8.92 26.74 -14.14
N ASP A 354 -10.04 26.17 -13.69
CA ASP A 354 -11.26 26.92 -13.34
C ASP A 354 -11.26 27.48 -11.91
N VAL A 355 -10.21 27.20 -11.11
CA VAL A 355 -10.06 27.75 -9.76
C VAL A 355 -9.63 29.22 -9.84
N PRO A 356 -10.33 30.17 -9.16
CA PRO A 356 -9.95 31.57 -9.16
C PRO A 356 -8.49 31.81 -8.73
N SER A 357 -7.84 32.82 -9.32
CA SER A 357 -6.45 33.17 -8.99
C SER A 357 -6.30 33.48 -7.49
N GLY A 358 -5.25 32.94 -6.87
CA GLY A 358 -5.03 33.06 -5.42
C GLY A 358 -5.97 32.20 -4.57
N GLN A 359 -6.74 31.29 -5.15
CA GLN A 359 -7.60 30.36 -4.42
C GLN A 359 -7.18 28.91 -4.68
N GLY A 360 -7.47 28.04 -3.71
CA GLY A 360 -7.22 26.61 -3.80
C GLY A 360 -8.52 25.83 -3.61
N LEU A 361 -8.78 24.88 -4.50
CA LEU A 361 -9.90 23.94 -4.38
C LEU A 361 -9.46 22.72 -3.55
N VAL A 362 -10.17 22.40 -2.47
CA VAL A 362 -9.89 21.22 -1.65
C VAL A 362 -10.26 19.95 -2.44
N MET A 363 -9.26 19.22 -2.91
CA MET A 363 -9.45 17.98 -3.68
C MET A 363 -9.55 16.75 -2.80
N MET A 364 -8.77 16.72 -1.72
CA MET A 364 -8.79 15.66 -0.72
C MET A 364 -8.26 16.23 0.60
N ARG A 365 -8.76 15.73 1.72
CA ARG A 365 -8.26 16.09 3.05
C ARG A 365 -8.09 14.87 3.96
N GLU A 366 -7.40 15.09 5.07
CA GLU A 366 -7.41 14.14 6.18
C GLU A 366 -8.84 13.86 6.65
N THR A 367 -9.03 12.67 7.22
CA THR A 367 -10.30 12.24 7.85
C THR A 367 -10.86 13.30 8.80
N ALA A 368 -12.17 13.26 9.05
CA ALA A 368 -12.85 14.25 9.88
C ALA A 368 -12.15 14.45 11.23
N HIS A 369 -11.77 15.70 11.53
CA HIS A 369 -10.97 16.10 12.70
C HIS A 369 -9.65 15.34 12.90
N GLY A 370 -9.11 14.74 11.83
CA GLY A 370 -7.89 13.94 11.81
C GLY A 370 -7.99 12.62 12.55
N ARG A 371 -9.19 12.14 12.87
CA ARG A 371 -9.38 10.91 13.66
C ARG A 371 -9.24 9.68 12.77
N ASP A 372 -8.49 8.68 13.22
CA ASP A 372 -8.37 7.38 12.58
C ASP A 372 -8.34 6.27 13.64
N VAL A 373 -9.04 5.17 13.38
CA VAL A 373 -9.04 3.99 14.24
C VAL A 373 -8.84 2.78 13.36
N ARG A 374 -7.75 2.04 13.59
CA ARG A 374 -7.39 0.87 12.76
C ARG A 374 -6.96 -0.31 13.63
N PRO A 375 -7.43 -1.53 13.30
CA PRO A 375 -6.96 -2.73 13.98
C PRO A 375 -5.62 -3.19 13.40
N GLU A 376 -4.78 -3.80 14.24
CA GLU A 376 -3.55 -4.47 13.80
C GLU A 376 -3.86 -5.67 12.89
N ALA A 377 -4.83 -6.51 13.29
CA ALA A 377 -5.31 -7.63 12.49
C ALA A 377 -6.70 -7.33 11.90
N LEU A 378 -6.84 -7.46 10.58
CA LEU A 378 -8.13 -7.29 9.88
C LEU A 378 -8.84 -8.61 9.59
N SER A 379 -8.10 -9.72 9.59
CA SER A 379 -8.62 -11.04 9.28
C SER A 379 -8.23 -12.02 10.38
N PHE A 380 -9.20 -12.83 10.81
CA PHE A 380 -9.02 -13.82 11.86
C PHE A 380 -9.36 -15.20 11.32
N ARG A 381 -8.65 -16.21 11.82
CA ARG A 381 -8.95 -17.61 11.53
C ARG A 381 -9.41 -18.28 12.80
N LEU A 382 -10.66 -18.70 12.74
CA LEU A 382 -11.39 -19.36 13.82
C LEU A 382 -11.79 -20.73 13.27
N ASP A 383 -11.42 -21.81 13.96
CA ASP A 383 -11.84 -23.16 13.56
C ASP A 383 -13.20 -23.43 14.21
N PRO A 384 -14.29 -23.64 13.45
CA PRO A 384 -15.60 -23.88 14.03
C PRO A 384 -15.64 -25.13 14.94
N ASN A 385 -14.69 -26.06 14.79
CA ASN A 385 -14.57 -27.26 15.61
C ASN A 385 -13.83 -27.02 16.94
N GLU A 386 -13.13 -25.89 17.09
CA GLU A 386 -12.37 -25.53 18.28
C GLU A 386 -13.01 -24.30 18.95
N ARG A 387 -14.26 -24.46 19.40
CA ARG A 387 -15.09 -23.34 19.90
C ARG A 387 -14.43 -22.56 21.05
N GLU A 388 -13.73 -23.24 21.94
CA GLU A 388 -12.97 -22.64 23.04
C GLU A 388 -11.77 -21.80 22.57
N LEU A 389 -11.30 -22.02 21.34
CA LEU A 389 -10.24 -21.25 20.70
C LEU A 389 -10.79 -20.17 19.75
N ASN A 390 -12.12 -20.03 19.61
CA ASN A 390 -12.77 -19.02 18.78
C ASN A 390 -12.97 -17.67 19.50
N ALA A 391 -11.97 -17.28 20.29
CA ALA A 391 -11.82 -15.94 20.84
C ALA A 391 -10.46 -15.38 20.38
N ARG A 392 -10.45 -14.13 19.93
CA ARG A 392 -9.25 -13.41 19.50
C ARG A 392 -9.27 -12.01 20.08
N ASP A 393 -8.15 -11.63 20.66
CA ASP A 393 -7.88 -10.24 21.02
C ASP A 393 -7.27 -9.52 19.80
N VAL A 394 -7.66 -8.26 19.62
CA VAL A 394 -7.10 -7.41 18.57
C VAL A 394 -6.71 -6.07 19.16
N GLU A 395 -5.48 -5.64 18.87
CA GLU A 395 -5.01 -4.31 19.21
C GLU A 395 -5.62 -3.29 18.24
N LEU A 396 -6.16 -2.21 18.81
CA LEU A 396 -6.69 -1.07 18.07
C LEU A 396 -5.81 0.14 18.29
N TRP A 397 -5.47 0.82 17.21
CA TRP A 397 -4.74 2.07 17.23
C TRP A 397 -5.68 3.21 16.94
N ALA A 398 -5.87 4.09 17.92
CA ALA A 398 -6.63 5.33 17.76
C ALA A 398 -5.65 6.50 17.66
N THR A 399 -5.78 7.30 16.60
CA THR A 399 -4.97 8.50 16.41
C THR A 399 -5.83 9.72 16.10
N ARG A 400 -5.26 10.89 16.38
CA ARG A 400 -5.73 12.17 15.88
C ARG A 400 -4.54 12.88 15.27
N TYR A 401 -4.64 13.26 13.99
CA TYR A 401 -3.60 14.06 13.34
C TYR A 401 -2.22 13.35 13.36
N GLY A 402 -2.23 12.02 13.33
CA GLY A 402 -1.05 11.16 13.41
C GLY A 402 -0.45 10.99 14.81
N LEU A 403 -1.06 11.57 15.84
CA LEU A 403 -0.66 11.41 17.23
C LEU A 403 -1.60 10.45 17.97
N PRO A 404 -1.12 9.69 18.97
CA PRO A 404 -1.98 8.81 19.76
C PRO A 404 -3.16 9.57 20.38
N LEU A 405 -4.36 9.01 20.26
CA LEU A 405 -5.57 9.55 20.86
C LEU A 405 -5.89 8.76 22.14
N ALA A 406 -5.26 9.16 23.25
CA ALA A 406 -5.45 8.53 24.55
C ALA A 406 -6.88 8.70 25.08
N ASP A 407 -7.34 7.71 25.84
CA ASP A 407 -8.61 7.71 26.59
C ASP A 407 -9.88 8.00 25.75
N ALA A 408 -9.81 7.85 24.44
CA ALA A 408 -10.97 8.05 23.58
C ALA A 408 -11.99 6.91 23.74
N PRO A 409 -13.28 7.22 23.87
CA PRO A 409 -14.32 6.21 23.85
C PRO A 409 -14.39 5.58 22.45
N ILE A 410 -14.32 4.25 22.40
CA ILE A 410 -14.53 3.46 21.19
C ILE A 410 -15.88 2.75 21.33
N ALA A 411 -16.75 2.92 20.35
CA ALA A 411 -18.01 2.20 20.25
C ALA A 411 -17.93 1.22 19.08
N PHE A 412 -18.40 -0.01 19.30
CA PHE A 412 -18.53 -1.02 18.26
C PHE A 412 -19.99 -1.11 17.88
N GLN A 413 -20.27 -1.03 16.58
CA GLN A 413 -21.58 -1.32 16.03
C GLN A 413 -21.43 -2.53 15.10
N PRO A 414 -22.03 -3.68 15.43
CA PRO A 414 -22.08 -4.78 14.48
C PRO A 414 -22.91 -4.32 13.28
N LEU A 415 -22.35 -4.46 12.09
CA LEU A 415 -23.12 -4.33 10.86
C LEU A 415 -23.89 -5.63 10.63
N ALA A 416 -24.97 -5.54 9.84
CA ALA A 416 -25.61 -6.76 9.34
C ALA A 416 -24.56 -7.59 8.57
N PRO A 417 -24.67 -8.93 8.58
CA PRO A 417 -23.87 -9.75 7.68
C PRO A 417 -23.95 -9.19 6.26
N ALA A 418 -22.83 -9.20 5.53
CA ALA A 418 -22.90 -8.97 4.11
C ALA A 418 -23.92 -9.96 3.53
N PRO A 419 -24.83 -9.54 2.64
CA PRO A 419 -25.65 -10.51 1.93
C PRO A 419 -24.70 -11.49 1.25
N ASP A 420 -25.00 -12.79 1.30
CA ASP A 420 -24.31 -13.76 0.46
C ASP A 420 -24.38 -13.22 -0.97
N ASP A 421 -23.22 -12.95 -1.58
CA ASP A 421 -23.18 -12.52 -2.97
C ASP A 421 -23.79 -13.65 -3.78
N ALA A 422 -25.06 -13.46 -4.16
CA ALA A 422 -25.80 -14.39 -4.99
C ALA A 422 -25.24 -14.24 -6.42
N ASP A 423 -24.11 -14.89 -6.67
CA ASP A 423 -23.51 -15.09 -7.98
C ASP A 423 -24.32 -16.08 -8.85
#